data_AF-A0A6D0INK3-F1
#
_entry.id   AF-A0A6D0INK3-F1
#
_cell.length_a   1.000
_cell.length_b   1.000
_cell.length_c   1.000
_cell.angle_alpha   90.00
_cell.angle_beta   90.00
_cell.angle_gamma   90.00
#
_symmetry.space_group_name_H-M   'P 1'
#
loop_
_entity.id
_entity.type
_entity.pdbx_description
1 polymer ?
#
loop_
_entity_poly.entity_id
_entity_poly.type
_entity_poly.pdbx_seq_one_letter_code
_entity_poly.pdbx_strand_id
1 'polypeptide(L)'
;SDNSAHMLVEASQAENSHIVSILLNRNYGQHSAIMAGFSHVTGDLIITLDADLQNPPEEIPRLVAKADEGYDVVGTVRQNRQDSWFRKTASKMINRLIQRTTGKAMGDYGCMLRAYRRHIVDAMLHCHERSTFIPILANIFARRAIEIPVHHAEREFGESKYSFMRLINLMYDLVTCLTTTPLRMLS
;
A
#
# COMPACT_ATOMS: atom_id res chain seq x y z
N SER A 1 6.08 -18.57 18.31
CA SER A 1 5.69 -18.47 16.91
C SER A 1 4.52 -19.38 16.67
N ASP A 2 3.55 -18.90 15.92
CA ASP A 2 2.45 -19.71 15.40
C ASP A 2 2.95 -20.67 14.31
N ASN A 3 2.14 -21.66 13.94
CA ASN A 3 2.51 -22.68 12.95
C ASN A 3 2.50 -22.15 11.49
N SER A 4 2.40 -20.83 11.31
CA SER A 4 2.17 -20.16 10.03
C SER A 4 3.29 -20.42 9.02
N ALA A 5 4.56 -20.42 9.46
CA ALA A 5 5.69 -20.70 8.57
C ALA A 5 5.65 -22.13 8.01
N HIS A 6 5.33 -23.11 8.85
CA HIS A 6 5.22 -24.50 8.42
C HIS A 6 4.09 -24.69 7.41
N MET A 7 2.92 -24.13 7.70
CA MET A 7 1.76 -24.19 6.80
C MET A 7 2.04 -23.58 5.43
N LEU A 8 2.78 -22.45 5.37
CA LEU A 8 3.16 -21.82 4.11
C LEU A 8 4.12 -22.68 3.29
N VAL A 9 5.10 -23.33 3.94
CA VAL A 9 6.04 -24.24 3.26
C VAL A 9 5.30 -25.45 2.72
N GLU A 10 4.46 -26.08 3.54
CA GLU A 10 3.65 -27.22 3.13
C GLU A 10 2.75 -26.87 1.92
N ALA A 11 2.07 -25.72 1.97
CA ALA A 11 1.25 -25.23 0.87
C ALA A 11 2.08 -24.96 -0.41
N SER A 12 3.33 -24.48 -0.28
CA SER A 12 4.22 -24.26 -1.42
C SER A 12 4.79 -25.55 -2.04
N GLN A 13 4.89 -26.62 -1.25
CA GLN A 13 5.43 -27.93 -1.66
C GLN A 13 4.35 -28.86 -2.25
N ALA A 14 3.07 -28.50 -2.13
CA ALA A 14 1.97 -29.29 -2.68
C ALA A 14 2.09 -29.45 -4.21
N GLU A 15 1.64 -30.59 -4.71
CA GLU A 15 1.64 -30.87 -6.15
C GLU A 15 0.77 -29.84 -6.90
N ASN A 16 1.29 -29.29 -8.00
CA ASN A 16 0.67 -28.19 -8.76
C ASN A 16 0.42 -26.91 -7.96
N SER A 17 1.18 -26.66 -6.89
CA SER A 17 1.05 -25.42 -6.12
C SER A 17 1.49 -24.20 -6.94
N HIS A 18 0.68 -23.14 -6.85
CA HIS A 18 1.00 -21.80 -7.36
C HIS A 18 1.52 -20.87 -6.25
N ILE A 19 1.81 -21.42 -5.06
CA ILE A 19 2.20 -20.66 -3.87
C ILE A 19 3.73 -20.65 -3.77
N VAL A 20 4.30 -19.45 -3.64
CA VAL A 20 5.72 -19.26 -3.30
C VAL A 20 5.81 -18.69 -1.90
N SER A 21 6.39 -19.45 -0.97
CA SER A 21 6.62 -18.99 0.40
C SER A 21 7.97 -18.29 0.53
N ILE A 22 7.99 -17.07 1.06
CA ILE A 22 9.22 -16.31 1.35
C ILE A 22 9.34 -16.15 2.86
N LEU A 23 10.32 -16.82 3.46
CA LEU A 23 10.56 -16.77 4.90
C LEU A 23 11.70 -15.79 5.21
N LEU A 24 11.37 -14.70 5.92
CA LEU A 24 12.36 -13.75 6.41
C LEU A 24 13.03 -14.28 7.68
N ASN A 25 14.33 -14.02 7.85
CA ASN A 25 15.08 -14.50 9.03
C ASN A 25 14.63 -13.87 10.37
N ARG A 26 13.87 -12.77 10.33
CA ARG A 26 13.21 -12.11 11.47
C ARG A 26 12.05 -11.24 11.00
N ASN A 27 11.30 -10.68 11.95
CA ASN A 27 10.24 -9.71 11.65
C ASN A 27 10.85 -8.34 11.29
N TYR A 28 10.67 -7.91 10.04
CA TYR A 28 11.10 -6.60 9.53
C TYR A 28 9.93 -5.62 9.28
N GLY A 29 8.73 -5.98 9.72
CA GLY A 29 7.50 -5.23 9.46
C GLY A 29 6.89 -5.49 8.08
N GLN A 30 5.64 -5.05 7.93
CA GLN A 30 4.80 -5.29 6.74
C GLN A 30 5.44 -4.77 5.45
N HIS A 31 6.03 -3.58 5.47
CA HIS A 31 6.65 -2.95 4.31
C HIS A 31 7.77 -3.81 3.72
N SER A 32 8.72 -4.21 4.57
CA SER A 32 9.85 -5.07 4.18
C SER A 32 9.38 -6.42 3.64
N ALA A 33 8.32 -6.99 4.21
CA ALA A 33 7.73 -8.24 3.73
C ALA A 33 7.12 -8.08 2.33
N ILE A 34 6.43 -6.97 2.05
CA ILE A 34 5.89 -6.71 0.70
C ILE A 34 7.02 -6.46 -0.30
N MET A 35 8.07 -5.72 0.07
CA MET A 35 9.22 -5.50 -0.80
C MET A 35 9.95 -6.80 -1.14
N ALA A 36 10.07 -7.72 -0.19
CA ALA A 36 10.55 -9.08 -0.46
C ALA A 36 9.61 -9.83 -1.41
N GLY A 37 8.28 -9.73 -1.23
CA GLY A 37 7.33 -10.26 -2.21
C GLY A 37 7.56 -9.68 -3.61
N PHE A 38 7.70 -8.36 -3.71
CA PHE A 38 7.93 -7.64 -4.97
C PHE A 38 9.21 -8.05 -5.69
N SER A 39 10.28 -8.40 -4.98
CA SER A 39 11.51 -8.88 -5.61
C SER A 39 11.38 -10.29 -6.22
N HIS A 40 10.36 -11.05 -5.82
CA HIS A 40 10.16 -12.45 -6.25
C HIS A 40 8.98 -12.65 -7.22
N VAL A 41 8.04 -11.72 -7.31
CA VAL A 41 6.93 -11.81 -8.28
C VAL A 41 7.42 -11.68 -9.71
N THR A 42 6.74 -12.35 -10.65
CA THR A 42 7.07 -12.35 -12.09
C THR A 42 5.93 -11.90 -12.99
N GLY A 43 4.74 -11.64 -12.44
CA GLY A 43 3.57 -11.21 -13.21
C GLY A 43 3.62 -9.74 -13.66
N ASP A 44 2.85 -9.44 -14.70
CA ASP A 44 2.73 -8.08 -15.28
C ASP A 44 1.89 -7.12 -14.40
N LEU A 45 0.98 -7.68 -13.63
CA LEU A 45 0.12 -6.98 -12.68
C LEU A 45 0.27 -7.65 -11.32
N ILE A 46 0.71 -6.87 -10.33
CA ILE A 46 0.97 -7.32 -8.98
C ILE A 46 -0.13 -6.76 -8.09
N ILE A 47 -0.82 -7.64 -7.35
CA ILE A 47 -1.89 -7.25 -6.45
C ILE A 47 -1.51 -7.64 -5.03
N THR A 48 -1.55 -6.69 -4.11
CA THR A 48 -1.33 -6.93 -2.68
C THR A 48 -2.65 -7.13 -1.96
N LEU A 49 -2.69 -8.05 -1.01
CA LEU A 49 -3.87 -8.36 -0.19
C LEU A 49 -3.43 -8.68 1.24
N ASP A 50 -4.14 -8.16 2.23
CA ASP A 50 -3.90 -8.49 3.64
C ASP A 50 -4.54 -9.84 4.00
N ALA A 51 -3.88 -10.60 4.88
CA ALA A 51 -4.34 -11.93 5.30
C ALA A 51 -5.47 -11.91 6.36
N ASP A 52 -5.93 -10.72 6.78
CA ASP A 52 -6.92 -10.54 7.85
C ASP A 52 -8.38 -10.59 7.36
N LEU A 53 -8.59 -10.98 6.10
CA LEU A 53 -9.88 -11.07 5.41
C LEU A 53 -10.71 -9.77 5.43
N GLN A 54 -10.14 -8.64 5.85
CA GLN A 54 -10.85 -7.36 5.83
C GLN A 54 -11.09 -6.85 4.41
N ASN A 55 -10.22 -7.25 3.48
CA ASN A 55 -10.33 -6.91 2.07
C ASN A 55 -10.82 -8.15 1.31
N PRO A 56 -12.04 -8.15 0.75
CA PRO A 56 -12.58 -9.29 0.02
C PRO A 56 -11.78 -9.53 -1.28
N PRO A 57 -11.29 -10.75 -1.54
CA PRO A 57 -10.62 -11.09 -2.80
C PRO A 57 -11.54 -10.93 -4.03
N GLU A 58 -12.86 -10.90 -3.83
CA GLU A 58 -13.86 -10.65 -4.86
C GLU A 58 -13.73 -9.25 -5.50
N GLU A 59 -13.00 -8.33 -4.88
CA GLU A 59 -12.70 -7.00 -5.43
C GLU A 59 -11.54 -7.03 -6.44
N ILE A 60 -10.70 -8.08 -6.44
CA ILE A 60 -9.53 -8.22 -7.34
C ILE A 60 -9.90 -8.00 -8.82
N PRO A 61 -10.97 -8.61 -9.38
CA PRO A 61 -11.35 -8.39 -10.77
C PRO A 61 -11.61 -6.91 -11.12
N ARG A 62 -12.09 -6.10 -10.17
CA ARG A 62 -12.33 -4.66 -10.39
C ARG A 62 -11.01 -3.89 -10.48
N LEU A 63 -9.99 -4.30 -9.71
CA LEU A 63 -8.65 -3.73 -9.82
C LEU A 63 -8.01 -4.10 -11.16
N VAL A 64 -8.17 -5.34 -11.61
CA VAL A 64 -7.67 -5.83 -12.92
C VAL A 64 -8.32 -5.03 -14.05
N ALA A 65 -9.65 -4.90 -14.06
CA ALA A 65 -10.37 -4.14 -15.08
C ALA A 65 -9.86 -2.70 -15.19
N LYS A 66 -9.58 -2.05 -14.05
CA LYS A 66 -8.98 -0.71 -14.05
C LYS A 66 -7.54 -0.72 -14.52
N ALA A 67 -6.73 -1.69 -14.15
CA ALA A 67 -5.38 -1.78 -14.69
C ALA A 67 -5.41 -1.90 -16.23
N ASP A 68 -6.37 -2.62 -16.79
CA ASP A 68 -6.53 -2.83 -18.25
C ASP A 68 -7.03 -1.59 -18.99
N GLU A 69 -7.68 -0.64 -18.33
CA GLU A 69 -7.93 0.71 -18.85
C GLU A 69 -6.63 1.55 -19.01
N GLY A 70 -5.48 0.99 -18.64
CA GLY A 70 -4.15 1.58 -18.76
C GLY A 70 -3.72 2.39 -17.54
N TYR A 71 -4.24 2.07 -16.34
CA TYR A 71 -3.74 2.64 -15.09
C TYR A 71 -2.54 1.82 -14.59
N ASP A 72 -1.47 2.52 -14.21
CA ASP A 72 -0.23 1.91 -13.71
C ASP A 72 -0.35 1.48 -12.24
N VAL A 73 -1.17 2.21 -11.49
CA VAL A 73 -1.46 1.96 -10.08
C VAL A 73 -2.97 2.09 -9.83
N VAL A 74 -3.56 1.07 -9.25
CA VAL A 74 -4.96 1.06 -8.83
C VAL A 74 -5.00 0.90 -7.32
N GLY A 75 -5.30 1.99 -6.63
CA GLY A 75 -5.59 2.01 -5.21
C GLY A 75 -7.05 1.67 -4.91
N THR A 76 -7.33 1.32 -3.67
CA THR A 76 -8.70 1.12 -3.21
C THR A 76 -9.00 2.05 -2.04
N VAL A 77 -10.24 2.52 -2.00
CA VAL A 77 -10.79 3.38 -0.95
C VAL A 77 -12.00 2.69 -0.34
N ARG A 78 -12.07 2.66 0.99
CA ARG A 78 -13.18 2.04 1.72
C ARG A 78 -14.46 2.87 1.48
N GLN A 79 -15.52 2.25 0.98
CA GLN A 79 -16.85 2.85 1.02
C GLN A 79 -17.35 2.94 2.47
N ASN A 80 -18.08 4.02 2.80
CA ASN A 80 -18.65 4.30 4.13
C ASN A 80 -17.64 4.59 5.28
N ARG A 81 -16.78 5.60 5.13
CA ARG A 81 -16.09 6.20 6.29
C ARG A 81 -17.04 7.08 7.10
N GLN A 82 -17.52 6.60 8.25
CA GLN A 82 -17.95 7.48 9.36
C GLN A 82 -16.72 8.07 10.07
N ASP A 83 -15.95 8.89 9.36
CA ASP A 83 -14.80 9.57 9.95
C ASP A 83 -15.24 10.85 10.66
N SER A 84 -14.75 11.07 11.88
CA SER A 84 -14.81 12.35 12.57
C SER A 84 -14.32 13.49 11.65
N TRP A 85 -15.01 14.63 11.69
CA TRP A 85 -14.76 15.82 10.85
C TRP A 85 -13.28 16.23 10.80
N PHE A 86 -12.54 16.00 11.89
CA PHE A 86 -11.11 16.27 12.00
C PHE A 86 -10.25 15.40 11.08
N ARG A 87 -10.54 14.09 11.00
CA ARG A 87 -9.80 13.13 10.18
C ARG A 87 -10.05 13.33 8.70
N LYS A 88 -11.27 13.73 8.33
CA LYS A 88 -11.65 14.14 6.96
C LYS A 88 -10.90 15.39 6.51
N THR A 89 -10.67 16.33 7.43
CA THR A 89 -9.95 17.60 7.16
C THR A 89 -8.45 17.36 7.01
N ALA A 90 -7.85 16.57 7.90
CA ALA A 90 -6.43 16.22 7.82
C ALA A 90 -6.11 15.39 6.56
N SER A 91 -6.97 14.42 6.21
CA SER A 91 -6.82 13.66 4.96
C SER A 91 -6.93 14.57 3.73
N LYS A 92 -7.89 15.51 3.68
CA LYS A 92 -7.98 16.50 2.60
C LYS A 92 -6.72 17.38 2.48
N MET A 93 -6.11 17.77 3.59
CA MET A 93 -4.90 18.60 3.59
C MET A 93 -3.71 17.84 3.03
N ILE A 94 -3.52 16.59 3.45
CA ILE A 94 -2.47 15.69 2.93
C ILE A 94 -2.69 15.40 1.45
N ASN A 95 -3.92 15.12 1.04
CA ASN A 95 -4.26 14.88 -0.35
C ASN A 95 -3.98 16.11 -1.21
N ARG A 96 -4.23 17.31 -0.69
CA ARG A 96 -3.92 18.57 -1.35
C ARG A 96 -2.41 18.83 -1.44
N LEU A 97 -1.65 18.44 -0.41
CA LEU A 97 -0.19 18.54 -0.43
C LEU A 97 0.41 17.57 -1.45
N ILE A 98 -0.01 16.31 -1.42
CA ILE A 98 0.43 15.28 -2.36
C ILE A 98 -0.01 15.62 -3.78
N GLN A 99 -1.23 16.12 -3.97
CA GLN A 99 -1.69 16.59 -5.28
C GLN A 99 -0.87 17.78 -5.79
N ARG A 100 -0.39 18.67 -4.91
CA ARG A 100 0.50 19.76 -5.31
C ARG A 100 1.89 19.27 -5.69
N THR A 101 2.43 18.26 -5.01
CA THR A 101 3.80 17.79 -5.26
C THR A 101 3.88 16.70 -6.34
N THR A 102 2.88 15.84 -6.44
CA THR A 102 2.83 14.69 -7.38
C THR A 102 1.83 14.89 -8.52
N GLY A 103 1.03 15.96 -8.50
CA GLY A 103 -0.04 16.20 -9.48
C GLY A 103 -1.28 15.31 -9.29
N LYS A 104 -1.29 14.39 -8.33
CA LYS A 104 -2.32 13.34 -8.19
C LYS A 104 -2.96 13.36 -6.81
N ALA A 105 -4.28 13.27 -6.78
CA ALA A 105 -5.04 13.13 -5.54
C ALA A 105 -5.23 11.64 -5.20
N MET A 106 -4.95 11.26 -3.96
CA MET A 106 -5.29 9.94 -3.40
C MET A 106 -6.02 10.14 -2.08
N GLY A 107 -7.19 9.55 -1.91
CA GLY A 107 -8.14 9.66 -0.81
C GLY A 107 -7.77 8.85 0.44
N ASP A 108 -7.16 7.68 0.30
CA ASP A 108 -6.87 6.79 1.43
C ASP A 108 -5.59 5.96 1.26
N TYR A 109 -4.61 6.25 2.11
CA TYR A 109 -3.34 5.52 2.20
C TYR A 109 -3.47 4.21 2.99
N GLY A 110 -4.59 3.96 3.66
CA GLY A 110 -4.73 2.89 4.65
C GLY A 110 -5.15 1.52 4.12
N CYS A 111 -5.60 1.39 2.88
CA CYS A 111 -5.97 0.09 2.31
C CYS A 111 -4.78 -0.55 1.57
N MET A 112 -4.48 -1.81 1.94
CA MET A 112 -3.41 -2.60 1.34
C MET A 112 -3.85 -3.35 0.08
N LEU A 113 -5.16 -3.42 -0.21
CA LEU A 113 -5.65 -3.96 -1.47
C LEU A 113 -5.33 -3.00 -2.61
N ARG A 114 -4.28 -3.29 -3.38
CA ARG A 114 -3.75 -2.39 -4.41
C ARG A 114 -3.17 -3.19 -5.56
N ALA A 115 -3.27 -2.66 -6.76
CA ALA A 115 -2.65 -3.23 -7.95
C ALA A 115 -1.57 -2.30 -8.51
N TYR A 116 -0.46 -2.89 -8.93
CA TYR A 116 0.71 -2.23 -9.47
C TYR A 116 1.14 -2.92 -10.75
N ARG A 117 1.38 -2.15 -11.82
CA ARG A 117 2.04 -2.69 -13.02
C ARG A 117 3.50 -3.02 -12.71
N ARG A 118 4.05 -4.03 -13.40
CA ARG A 118 5.43 -4.51 -13.20
C ARG A 118 6.47 -3.39 -13.18
N HIS A 119 6.42 -2.48 -14.16
CA HIS A 119 7.38 -1.38 -14.25
C HIS A 119 7.36 -0.43 -13.03
N ILE A 120 6.23 -0.32 -12.32
CA ILE A 120 6.13 0.44 -11.07
C ILE A 120 6.81 -0.31 -9.94
N VAL A 121 6.56 -1.61 -9.82
CA VAL A 121 7.24 -2.47 -8.84
C VAL A 121 8.75 -2.45 -9.05
N ASP A 122 9.21 -2.52 -10.30
CA ASP A 122 10.63 -2.40 -10.63
C ASP A 122 11.19 -1.05 -10.21
N ALA A 123 10.53 0.06 -10.54
CA ALA A 123 10.97 1.39 -10.13
C ALA A 123 11.08 1.52 -8.61
N MET A 124 10.13 0.91 -7.88
CA MET A 124 10.16 0.87 -6.41
C MET A 124 11.33 0.05 -5.86
N LEU A 125 11.64 -1.11 -6.45
CA LEU A 125 12.77 -1.95 -6.03
C LEU A 125 14.13 -1.28 -6.28
N HIS A 126 14.26 -0.48 -7.34
CA HIS A 126 15.49 0.27 -7.65
C HIS A 126 15.65 1.55 -6.80
N CYS A 127 14.59 1.99 -6.13
CA CYS A 127 14.63 3.14 -5.25
C CYS A 127 15.29 2.78 -3.90
N HIS A 128 16.48 3.33 -3.66
CA HIS A 128 17.25 3.08 -2.43
C HIS A 128 16.87 4.03 -1.27
N GLU A 129 15.75 4.75 -1.38
CA GLU A 129 15.28 5.64 -0.32
C GLU A 129 14.77 4.82 0.87
N ARG A 130 15.42 4.99 2.02
CA ARG A 130 15.37 4.08 3.18
C ARG A 130 14.05 4.07 3.96
N SER A 131 13.05 4.88 3.60
CA SER A 131 11.84 5.02 4.42
C SER A 131 10.66 5.62 3.66
N THR A 132 10.15 4.92 2.65
CA THR A 132 9.00 5.46 1.92
C THR A 132 7.90 4.43 1.78
N PHE A 133 6.75 4.77 2.35
CA PHE A 133 5.48 4.06 2.24
C PHE A 133 5.20 3.61 0.78
N ILE A 134 5.01 2.30 0.53
CA ILE A 134 4.82 1.69 -0.81
C ILE A 134 3.85 2.50 -1.69
N PRO A 135 2.66 2.88 -1.18
CA PRO A 135 1.73 3.75 -1.90
C PRO A 135 2.29 5.08 -2.43
N ILE A 136 3.18 5.73 -1.68
CA ILE A 136 3.74 7.03 -2.07
C ILE A 136 4.75 6.83 -3.20
N LEU A 137 5.67 5.87 -3.07
CA LEU A 137 6.64 5.55 -4.13
C LEU A 137 5.93 5.14 -5.43
N ALA A 138 4.94 4.25 -5.32
CA ALA A 138 4.18 3.81 -6.48
C ALA A 138 3.53 4.98 -7.23
N ASN A 139 3.01 5.98 -6.52
CA ASN A 139 2.41 7.16 -7.14
C ASN A 139 3.40 8.10 -7.81
N ILE A 140 4.60 8.23 -7.24
CA ILE A 140 5.68 9.05 -7.80
C ILE A 140 6.08 8.50 -9.18
N PHE A 141 6.18 7.18 -9.30
CA PHE A 141 6.58 6.53 -10.56
C PHE A 141 5.41 6.27 -11.52
N ALA A 142 4.17 6.20 -11.03
CA ALA A 142 3.02 6.03 -11.89
C ALA A 142 2.89 7.19 -12.88
N ARG A 143 2.42 6.95 -14.09
CA ARG A 143 1.90 8.00 -14.98
C ARG A 143 0.41 8.16 -14.77
N ARG A 144 -0.32 7.04 -14.71
CA ARG A 144 -1.76 7.00 -14.45
C ARG A 144 -2.04 6.23 -13.15
N ALA A 145 -2.59 6.91 -12.16
CA ALA A 145 -3.04 6.29 -10.92
C ALA A 145 -4.52 6.61 -10.69
N ILE A 146 -5.27 5.64 -10.18
CA ILE A 146 -6.69 5.80 -9.81
C ILE A 146 -6.96 5.12 -8.49
N GLU A 147 -7.97 5.60 -7.78
CA GLU A 147 -8.55 4.90 -6.65
C GLU A 147 -9.98 4.50 -6.95
N ILE A 148 -10.34 3.25 -6.64
CA ILE A 148 -11.71 2.77 -6.76
C ILE A 148 -12.33 2.49 -5.40
N PRO A 149 -13.63 2.81 -5.24
CA PRO A 149 -14.37 2.44 -4.05
C PRO A 149 -14.60 0.92 -4.01
N VAL A 150 -14.17 0.29 -2.92
CA VAL A 150 -14.37 -1.16 -2.67
C VAL A 150 -15.16 -1.37 -1.38
N HIS A 151 -15.89 -2.49 -1.32
CA HIS A 151 -16.53 -2.93 -0.10
C HIS A 151 -15.47 -3.38 0.91
N HIS A 152 -15.63 -2.97 2.15
CA HIS A 152 -14.78 -3.37 3.26
C HIS A 152 -15.69 -3.93 4.35
N ALA A 153 -15.40 -5.13 4.85
CA ALA A 153 -16.15 -5.65 5.99
C ALA A 153 -15.90 -4.76 7.21
N GLU A 154 -16.95 -4.44 7.97
CA GLU A 154 -16.81 -3.68 9.21
C GLU A 154 -15.97 -4.47 10.23
N ARG A 155 -15.11 -3.78 10.98
CA ARG A 155 -14.41 -4.40 12.11
C ARG A 155 -15.43 -4.76 13.18
N GLU A 156 -15.44 -6.02 13.63
CA GLU A 156 -16.19 -6.38 14.85
C GLU A 156 -15.53 -5.85 16.14
N PHE A 157 -14.27 -5.38 16.13
CA PHE A 157 -13.61 -4.90 17.35
C PHE A 157 -12.66 -3.69 17.15
N GLY A 158 -12.93 -2.59 17.88
CA GLY A 158 -11.95 -1.62 18.39
C GLY A 158 -11.81 -0.27 17.66
N GLU A 159 -12.10 0.84 18.35
CA GLU A 159 -11.66 2.18 17.95
C GLU A 159 -10.14 2.33 18.16
N SER A 160 -9.36 2.58 17.11
CA SER A 160 -7.90 2.56 17.20
C SER A 160 -7.26 3.95 17.05
N LYS A 161 -6.61 4.42 18.13
CA LYS A 161 -5.65 5.54 18.16
C LYS A 161 -4.50 5.41 17.15
N TYR A 162 -4.27 4.21 16.61
CA TYR A 162 -3.25 3.89 15.62
C TYR A 162 -3.40 4.71 14.32
N SER A 163 -4.63 5.05 13.91
CA SER A 163 -4.85 5.79 12.66
C SER A 163 -4.35 7.23 12.70
N PHE A 164 -4.33 7.86 13.88
CA PHE A 164 -3.87 9.24 14.04
C PHE A 164 -2.33 9.33 14.04
N MET A 165 -1.65 8.44 14.76
CA MET A 165 -0.18 8.36 14.70
C MET A 165 0.31 7.99 13.30
N ARG A 166 -0.40 7.10 12.58
CA ARG A 166 -0.08 6.77 11.19
C ARG A 166 -0.21 7.98 10.27
N LEU A 167 -1.17 8.86 10.52
CA LEU A 167 -1.35 10.11 9.78
C LEU A 167 -0.25 11.13 10.07
N ILE A 168 0.16 11.25 11.33
CA ILE A 168 1.27 12.10 11.75
C ILE A 168 2.58 11.62 11.12
N ASN A 169 2.86 10.31 11.18
CA ASN A 169 4.04 9.71 10.57
C ASN A 169 4.05 9.93 9.05
N LEU A 170 2.89 9.78 8.38
CA LEU A 170 2.75 10.07 6.96
C LEU A 170 3.10 11.52 6.63
N MET A 171 2.70 12.49 7.46
CA MET A 171 3.06 13.89 7.28
C MET A 171 4.56 14.14 7.48
N TYR A 172 5.17 13.53 8.50
CA TYR A 172 6.62 13.63 8.73
C TYR A 172 7.41 13.01 7.57
N ASP A 173 7.02 11.83 7.10
CA ASP A 173 7.66 11.14 5.98
C ASP A 173 7.54 11.94 4.68
N LEU A 174 6.38 12.55 4.41
CA LEU A 174 6.19 13.40 3.23
C LEU A 174 7.03 14.67 3.28
N VAL A 175 7.07 15.35 4.43
CA VAL A 175 7.87 16.59 4.59
C VAL A 175 9.36 16.29 4.42
N THR A 176 9.82 15.16 4.96
CA THR A 176 11.23 14.75 4.88
C THR A 176 11.62 14.21 3.50
N CYS A 177 10.74 13.49 2.80
CA CYS A 177 11.03 12.96 1.46
C CYS A 177 10.91 14.01 0.35
N LEU A 178 9.90 14.89 0.43
CA LEU A 178 9.58 15.80 -0.68
C LEU A 178 10.23 17.19 -0.52
N THR A 179 10.86 17.47 0.62
CA THR A 179 11.39 18.81 0.89
C THR A 179 12.73 18.75 1.61
N THR A 180 13.70 19.52 1.11
CA THR A 180 14.98 19.77 1.80
C THR A 180 14.87 20.85 2.89
N THR A 181 13.66 21.37 3.17
CA THR A 181 13.42 22.37 4.21
C THR A 181 13.87 21.95 5.61
N PRO A 182 13.73 20.70 6.07
CA PRO A 182 14.26 20.32 7.38
C PRO A 182 15.79 20.49 7.45
N LEU A 183 16.49 20.20 6.36
CA LEU A 183 17.95 20.37 6.25
C LEU A 183 18.36 21.84 6.15
N ARG A 184 17.54 22.69 5.51
CA ARG A 184 17.76 24.15 5.42
C ARG A 184 17.39 24.93 6.68
N MET A 185 16.55 24.38 7.56
CA MET A 185 16.20 25.00 8.83
C MET A 185 17.20 24.66 9.94
N LEU A 186 18.04 23.63 9.73
CA LEU A 186 19.12 23.22 10.62
C LEU A 186 20.50 23.77 10.21
N SER A 187 20.56 24.52 9.10
CA SER A 187 21.74 25.23 8.61
C SER A 187 21.69 26.72 8.93
#